data_AF-A0A8J4QMQ4-F1
#
_entry.id   AF-A0A8J4QMQ4-F1
#
_cell.length_a   1.000
_cell.length_b   1.000
_cell.length_c   1.000
_cell.angle_alpha   90.00
_cell.angle_beta   90.00
_cell.angle_gamma   90.00
#
_symmetry.space_group_name_H-M   'P 1'
#
loop_
_entity.id
_entity.type
_entity.pdbx_description
1 polymer ?
#
loop_
_entity_poly.entity_id
_entity_poly.type
_entity_poly.pdbx_seq_one_letter_code
_entity_poly.pdbx_strand_id
1 'polypeptide(L)'
;MRYLQSTTMRVEEMRVQRTDAEQWMSHRMLPEELRARVRRYLQYKWQLTRGVEEENLLQSLPKDLKRDITRHLCLNLLKSVPMFEKMDSQLFDALCDRLKPVLHTEKSCIILEGDPVDEMLFIMRGTLTTMTGKTGNAGDLKAGDFCGEELFAWALNPHSSTSLPISTRTLIAQTEVEAFALRAADLKFVASQFRRLHSKEFQHIFRFYSLQWKTWAARRIQAVWRRYYEKKLYKSLHEAEDRLQDAVIYEAGTSKFEHNDERKAPKRLLLLPQKPDEPNYNGEDY
;
A
#
# COMPACT_ATOMS: atom_id res chain seq x y z
N MET A 1 -17.91 -29.37 36.63
CA MET A 1 -16.69 -30.15 36.28
C MET A 1 -16.23 -29.97 34.82
N ARG A 2 -17.09 -29.93 33.79
CA ARG A 2 -16.65 -29.81 32.38
C ARG A 2 -15.97 -28.48 31.99
N TYR A 3 -16.34 -27.36 32.61
CA TYR A 3 -15.73 -26.05 32.31
C TYR A 3 -14.25 -25.97 32.74
N LEU A 4 -13.92 -26.48 33.93
CA LEU A 4 -12.54 -26.48 34.44
C LEU A 4 -11.64 -27.37 33.57
N GLN A 5 -12.15 -28.53 33.14
CA GLN A 5 -11.44 -29.42 32.21
C GLN A 5 -11.20 -28.78 30.84
N SER A 6 -12.15 -28.01 30.31
CA SER A 6 -11.99 -27.31 29.04
C SER A 6 -10.96 -26.17 29.12
N THR A 7 -10.92 -25.43 30.24
CA THR A 7 -9.89 -24.40 30.46
C THR A 7 -8.49 -24.98 30.66
N THR A 8 -8.36 -26.11 31.37
CA THR A 8 -7.06 -26.76 31.55
C THR A 8 -6.56 -27.38 30.25
N MET A 9 -7.44 -27.94 29.41
CA MET A 9 -7.08 -28.46 28.10
C MET A 9 -6.49 -27.38 27.18
N ARG A 10 -7.09 -26.19 27.12
CA ARG A 10 -6.56 -25.09 26.28
C ARG A 10 -5.22 -24.55 26.78
N VAL A 11 -5.03 -24.48 28.10
CA VAL A 11 -3.74 -24.09 28.68
C VAL A 11 -2.66 -25.12 28.35
N GLU A 12 -3.00 -26.41 28.39
CA GLU A 12 -2.07 -27.48 28.06
C GLU A 12 -1.75 -27.52 26.56
N GLU A 13 -2.74 -27.30 25.68
CA GLU A 13 -2.52 -27.14 24.23
C GLU A 13 -1.51 -26.03 23.93
N MET A 14 -1.64 -24.86 24.57
CA MET A 14 -0.66 -23.78 24.42
C MET A 14 0.72 -24.19 24.91
N ARG A 15 0.78 -24.90 26.04
CA ARG A 15 2.05 -25.35 26.63
C ARG A 15 2.78 -26.32 25.71
N VAL A 16 2.05 -27.26 25.12
CA VAL A 16 2.57 -28.22 24.13
C VAL A 16 3.05 -27.49 22.88
N GLN A 17 2.20 -26.67 22.26
CA GLN A 17 2.59 -25.92 21.05
C GLN A 17 3.83 -25.05 21.27
N ARG A 18 3.94 -24.39 22.43
CA ARG A 18 5.12 -23.59 22.78
C ARG A 18 6.36 -24.46 22.93
N THR A 19 6.25 -25.61 23.59
CA THR A 19 7.37 -26.54 23.79
C THR A 19 7.86 -27.10 22.45
N ASP A 20 6.93 -27.49 21.58
CA ASP A 20 7.24 -28.01 20.25
C ASP A 20 7.93 -26.96 19.38
N ALA A 21 7.45 -25.70 19.42
CA ALA A 21 8.08 -24.59 18.73
C ALA A 21 9.51 -24.34 19.24
N GLU A 22 9.74 -24.34 20.56
CA GLU A 22 11.07 -24.15 21.15
C GLU A 22 12.04 -25.28 20.78
N GLN A 23 11.57 -26.53 20.82
CA GLN A 23 12.36 -27.68 20.40
C GLN A 23 12.73 -27.58 18.92
N TRP A 24 11.77 -27.23 18.07
CA TRP A 24 12.00 -27.03 16.64
C TRP A 24 13.00 -25.90 16.37
N MET A 25 12.86 -24.75 17.04
CA MET A 25 13.79 -23.63 16.90
C MET A 25 15.20 -23.96 17.40
N SER A 26 15.31 -24.80 18.43
CA SER A 26 16.58 -25.31 18.96
C SER A 26 17.26 -26.29 18.03
N HIS A 27 16.50 -27.22 17.49
CA HIS A 27 17.01 -28.17 16.51
C HIS A 27 17.52 -27.48 15.24
N ARG A 28 16.88 -26.36 14.84
CA ARG A 28 17.29 -25.55 13.68
C ARG A 28 18.37 -24.51 13.98
N MET A 29 18.84 -24.42 15.22
CA MET A 29 19.84 -23.44 15.67
C MET A 29 19.51 -21.99 15.27
N LEU A 30 18.24 -21.60 15.41
CA LEU A 30 17.85 -20.23 15.07
C LEU A 30 18.55 -19.22 15.99
N PRO A 31 18.99 -18.05 15.46
CA PRO A 31 19.53 -16.97 16.28
C PRO A 31 18.52 -16.52 17.35
N GLU A 32 19.04 -16.06 18.50
CA GLU A 32 18.20 -15.68 19.64
C GLU A 32 17.23 -14.54 19.32
N GLU A 33 17.64 -13.60 18.46
CA GLU A 33 16.77 -12.52 17.98
C GLU A 33 15.56 -13.06 17.19
N LEU A 34 15.79 -14.05 16.32
CA LEU A 34 14.72 -14.67 15.53
C LEU A 34 13.79 -15.49 16.43
N ARG A 35 14.35 -16.21 17.41
CA ARG A 35 13.57 -16.95 18.42
C ARG A 35 12.69 -16.03 19.25
N ALA A 36 13.22 -14.88 19.67
CA ALA A 36 12.45 -13.88 20.41
C ALA A 36 11.28 -13.34 19.58
N ARG A 37 11.47 -13.12 18.28
CA ARG A 37 10.41 -12.72 17.35
C ARG A 37 9.33 -13.79 17.19
N VAL A 38 9.73 -15.05 16.99
CA VAL A 38 8.79 -16.19 16.89
C VAL A 38 7.99 -16.34 18.20
N ARG A 39 8.63 -16.26 19.37
CA ARG A 39 7.95 -16.29 20.67
C ARG A 39 6.91 -15.18 20.80
N ARG A 40 7.25 -13.94 20.42
CA ARG A 40 6.31 -12.80 20.44
C ARG A 40 5.11 -13.07 19.54
N TYR A 41 5.35 -13.52 18.31
CA TYR A 41 4.29 -13.85 17.36
C TYR A 41 3.33 -14.91 17.91
N LEU A 42 3.85 -16.03 18.41
CA LEU A 42 3.04 -17.12 18.96
C LEU A 42 2.24 -16.66 20.18
N GLN A 43 2.85 -15.88 21.07
CA GLN A 43 2.18 -15.32 22.24
C GLN A 43 1.03 -14.39 21.84
N TYR A 44 1.25 -13.49 20.87
CA TYR A 44 0.22 -12.57 20.41
C TYR A 44 -0.90 -13.30 19.65
N LYS A 45 -0.56 -14.20 18.73
CA LYS A 45 -1.53 -15.05 18.02
C LYS A 45 -2.42 -15.79 19.04
N TRP A 46 -1.83 -16.35 20.10
CA TRP A 46 -2.58 -17.03 21.15
C TRP A 46 -3.51 -16.10 21.94
N GLN A 47 -3.07 -14.90 22.29
CA GLN A 47 -3.92 -13.92 22.98
C GLN A 47 -5.13 -13.51 22.16
N LEU A 48 -4.94 -13.37 20.84
CA LEU A 48 -5.98 -12.98 19.90
C LEU A 48 -6.98 -14.12 19.63
N THR A 49 -6.48 -15.30 19.26
CA THR A 49 -7.31 -16.42 18.77
C THR A 49 -7.70 -17.42 19.86
N ARG A 50 -7.04 -17.37 21.02
CA ARG A 50 -7.16 -18.37 22.11
C ARG A 50 -6.98 -19.82 21.64
N GLY A 51 -6.11 -20.01 20.64
CA GLY A 51 -5.79 -21.33 20.07
C GLY A 51 -6.75 -21.82 18.99
N VAL A 52 -7.72 -21.00 18.57
CA VAL A 52 -8.63 -21.35 17.48
C VAL A 52 -7.95 -21.05 16.15
N GLU A 53 -7.69 -22.09 15.37
CA GLU A 53 -7.29 -21.94 13.97
C GLU A 53 -8.52 -21.57 13.12
N GLU A 54 -8.70 -20.28 12.88
CA GLU A 54 -9.89 -19.72 12.21
C GLU A 54 -10.14 -20.33 10.83
N GLU A 55 -9.09 -20.55 10.03
CA GLU A 55 -9.23 -21.15 8.70
C GLU A 55 -9.82 -22.58 8.78
N ASN A 56 -9.34 -23.40 9.70
CA ASN A 56 -9.82 -24.78 9.88
C ASN A 56 -11.25 -24.79 10.43
N LEU A 57 -11.56 -23.89 11.38
CA LEU A 57 -12.92 -23.73 11.90
C LEU A 57 -13.89 -23.38 10.77
N LEU A 58 -13.56 -22.37 9.95
CA LEU A 58 -14.39 -21.92 8.83
C LEU A 58 -14.56 -22.99 7.75
N GLN A 59 -13.54 -23.82 7.51
CA GLN A 59 -13.62 -24.94 6.56
C GLN A 59 -14.51 -26.08 7.04
N SER A 60 -14.65 -26.27 8.36
CA SER A 60 -15.52 -27.30 8.94
C SER A 60 -17.01 -26.95 8.87
N LEU A 61 -17.34 -25.68 8.57
CA LEU A 61 -18.70 -25.19 8.56
C LEU A 61 -19.37 -25.31 7.17
N PRO A 62 -20.69 -25.52 7.13
CA PRO A 62 -21.50 -25.36 5.93
C PRO A 62 -21.28 -24.00 5.24
N LYS A 63 -21.47 -23.96 3.91
CA LYS A 63 -21.16 -22.79 3.07
C LYS A 63 -21.92 -21.53 3.48
N ASP A 64 -23.18 -21.67 3.86
CA ASP A 64 -24.05 -20.58 4.31
C ASP A 64 -23.53 -19.95 5.62
N LEU A 65 -23.22 -20.77 6.62
CA LEU A 65 -22.65 -20.30 7.89
C LEU A 65 -21.27 -19.67 7.70
N LYS A 66 -20.41 -20.32 6.89
CA LYS A 66 -19.10 -19.76 6.54
C LYS A 66 -19.25 -18.37 5.92
N ARG A 67 -20.17 -18.20 4.96
CA ARG A 67 -20.43 -16.92 4.28
C ARG A 67 -20.92 -15.86 5.28
N ASP A 68 -21.86 -16.19 6.17
CA ASP A 68 -22.39 -15.24 7.15
C ASP A 68 -21.34 -14.81 8.18
N ILE A 69 -20.51 -15.74 8.66
CA ILE A 69 -19.40 -15.43 9.57
C ILE A 69 -18.34 -14.59 8.85
N THR A 70 -17.97 -14.96 7.62
CA THR A 70 -16.96 -14.22 6.84
C THR A 70 -17.41 -12.80 6.57
N ARG A 71 -18.69 -12.59 6.19
CA ARG A 71 -19.30 -11.26 6.10
C ARG A 71 -19.21 -10.52 7.42
N HIS A 72 -19.56 -11.16 8.54
CA HIS A 72 -19.52 -10.54 9.86
C HIS A 72 -18.10 -10.09 10.25
N LEU A 73 -17.09 -10.93 10.02
CA LEU A 73 -15.69 -10.60 10.30
C LEU A 73 -15.20 -9.45 9.40
N CYS A 74 -15.63 -9.45 8.13
CA CYS A 74 -15.36 -8.38 7.18
C CYS A 74 -16.20 -7.10 7.43
N LEU A 75 -17.18 -7.09 8.33
CA LEU A 75 -17.89 -5.85 8.69
C LEU A 75 -16.95 -4.80 9.27
N ASN A 76 -15.91 -5.24 9.97
CA ASN A 76 -14.93 -4.30 10.50
C ASN A 76 -14.11 -3.68 9.36
N LEU A 77 -13.78 -4.45 8.31
CA LEU A 77 -13.16 -3.94 7.08
C LEU A 77 -14.05 -2.94 6.34
N LEU A 78 -15.36 -3.22 6.25
CA LEU A 78 -16.32 -2.31 5.63
C LEU A 78 -16.34 -0.94 6.28
N LYS A 79 -16.20 -0.91 7.61
CA LYS A 79 -16.16 0.34 8.37
C LYS A 79 -14.80 1.04 8.28
N SER A 80 -13.71 0.28 8.22
CA SER A 80 -12.37 0.84 8.28
C SER A 80 -11.89 1.32 6.91
N VAL A 81 -12.11 0.55 5.84
CA VAL A 81 -11.58 0.83 4.50
C VAL A 81 -12.71 1.39 3.59
N PRO A 82 -12.78 2.71 3.36
CA PRO A 82 -13.96 3.34 2.76
C PRO A 82 -14.21 2.99 1.28
N MET A 83 -13.26 2.33 0.62
CA MET A 83 -13.45 1.88 -0.76
C MET A 83 -14.49 0.76 -0.88
N PHE A 84 -14.64 -0.09 0.15
CA PHE A 84 -15.58 -1.22 0.12
C PHE A 84 -17.03 -0.77 0.26
N GLU A 85 -17.29 0.38 0.88
CA GLU A 85 -18.65 0.94 1.02
C GLU A 85 -19.30 1.23 -0.35
N LYS A 86 -18.49 1.52 -1.36
CA LYS A 86 -18.97 1.85 -2.72
C LYS A 86 -19.10 0.63 -3.64
N MET A 87 -18.75 -0.56 -3.16
CA MET A 87 -18.90 -1.81 -3.90
C MET A 87 -20.33 -2.32 -3.82
N ASP A 88 -20.81 -3.03 -4.85
CA ASP A 88 -22.03 -3.82 -4.71
C ASP A 88 -21.80 -5.01 -3.78
N SER A 89 -22.91 -5.50 -3.21
CA SER A 89 -22.90 -6.63 -2.30
C SER A 89 -22.27 -7.88 -2.90
N GLN A 90 -22.52 -8.18 -4.18
CA GLN A 90 -22.01 -9.40 -4.82
C GLN A 90 -20.49 -9.38 -4.97
N LEU A 91 -19.93 -8.28 -5.48
CA LEU A 91 -18.48 -8.09 -5.56
C LEU A 91 -17.84 -8.10 -4.16
N PHE A 92 -18.46 -7.40 -3.21
CA PHE A 92 -17.98 -7.35 -1.84
C PHE A 92 -17.90 -8.76 -1.22
N ASP A 93 -18.97 -9.54 -1.35
CA ASP A 93 -19.03 -10.92 -0.84
C ASP A 93 -17.94 -11.80 -1.47
N ALA A 94 -17.74 -11.67 -2.78
CA ALA A 94 -16.73 -12.44 -3.49
C ALA A 94 -15.30 -12.09 -3.06
N LEU A 95 -15.05 -10.84 -2.63
CA LEU A 95 -13.79 -10.44 -2.02
C LEU A 95 -13.67 -10.97 -0.59
N CYS A 96 -14.72 -10.85 0.22
CA CYS A 96 -14.77 -11.36 1.60
C CYS A 96 -14.47 -12.85 1.69
N ASP A 97 -15.03 -13.66 0.81
CA ASP A 97 -14.80 -15.10 0.77
C ASP A 97 -13.32 -15.49 0.52
N ARG A 98 -12.50 -14.53 0.06
CA ARG A 98 -11.08 -14.71 -0.30
C ARG A 98 -10.11 -13.94 0.59
N LEU A 99 -10.62 -13.05 1.43
CA LEU A 99 -9.83 -12.32 2.40
C LEU A 99 -9.40 -13.27 3.52
N LYS A 100 -8.11 -13.23 3.87
CA LYS A 100 -7.54 -14.05 4.93
C LYS A 100 -7.01 -13.17 6.06
N PRO A 101 -7.38 -13.43 7.32
CA PRO A 101 -6.79 -12.69 8.43
C PRO A 101 -5.28 -12.99 8.49
N VAL A 102 -4.48 -11.93 8.62
CA VAL A 102 -3.03 -12.00 8.79
C VAL A 102 -2.60 -11.14 9.97
N LEU A 103 -1.50 -11.55 10.58
CA LEU A 103 -0.93 -10.93 11.76
C LEU A 103 0.56 -10.66 11.52
N HIS A 104 0.96 -9.42 11.75
CA HIS A 104 2.35 -8.99 11.68
C HIS A 104 2.80 -8.40 13.02
N THR A 105 3.89 -8.92 13.58
CA THR A 105 4.41 -8.41 14.86
C THR A 105 5.14 -7.09 14.68
N GLU A 106 5.31 -6.36 15.78
CA GLU A 106 6.16 -5.18 15.81
C GLU A 106 7.55 -5.45 15.19
N LYS A 107 8.04 -4.48 14.39
CA LYS A 107 9.32 -4.50 13.66
C LYS A 107 9.42 -5.59 12.59
N SER A 108 8.33 -6.27 12.25
CA SER A 108 8.32 -7.15 11.09
C SER A 108 8.39 -6.32 9.81
N CYS A 109 9.27 -6.71 8.90
CA CYS A 109 9.24 -6.23 7.53
C CYS A 109 8.23 -7.06 6.76
N ILE A 110 7.23 -6.40 6.18
CA ILE A 110 6.15 -7.05 5.45
C ILE A 110 6.53 -7.17 3.98
N ILE A 111 7.02 -6.08 3.39
CA ILE A 111 7.44 -6.01 1.98
C ILE A 111 8.64 -5.07 1.90
N LEU A 112 9.69 -5.40 1.14
CA LEU A 112 10.77 -4.47 0.81
C LEU A 112 10.51 -3.77 -0.53
N GLU A 113 11.02 -2.56 -0.70
CA GLU A 113 11.08 -1.93 -2.02
C GLU A 113 11.87 -2.83 -2.98
N GLY A 114 11.28 -3.15 -4.13
CA GLY A 114 11.88 -4.08 -5.10
C GLY A 114 11.36 -5.52 -5.04
N ASP A 115 10.65 -5.90 -3.97
CA ASP A 115 10.08 -7.24 -3.86
C ASP A 115 8.82 -7.40 -4.73
N PRO A 116 8.54 -8.60 -5.26
CA PRO A 116 7.26 -8.88 -5.90
C PRO A 116 6.11 -8.78 -4.89
N VAL A 117 5.06 -8.06 -5.26
CA VAL A 117 3.84 -7.94 -4.44
C VAL A 117 2.90 -9.10 -4.79
N ASP A 118 2.68 -10.01 -3.86
CA ASP A 118 1.84 -11.21 -4.01
C ASP A 118 0.51 -11.13 -3.27
N GLU A 119 0.36 -10.19 -2.35
CA GLU A 119 -0.90 -9.91 -1.65
C GLU A 119 -1.14 -8.42 -1.38
N MET A 120 -2.42 -8.05 -1.33
CA MET A 120 -2.89 -6.76 -0.84
C MET A 120 -3.28 -6.88 0.63
N LEU A 121 -2.85 -5.96 1.47
CA LEU A 121 -3.21 -5.96 2.90
C LEU A 121 -4.16 -4.81 3.22
N PHE A 122 -5.26 -5.12 3.89
CA PHE A 122 -6.23 -4.15 4.41
C PHE A 122 -6.07 -4.07 5.92
N ILE A 123 -5.65 -2.91 6.42
CA ILE A 123 -5.23 -2.75 7.82
C ILE A 123 -6.46 -2.57 8.70
N MET A 124 -6.63 -3.49 9.65
CA MET A 124 -7.70 -3.44 10.63
C MET A 124 -7.28 -2.74 11.91
N ARG A 125 -6.09 -3.08 12.41
CA ARG A 125 -5.52 -2.55 13.64
C ARG A 125 -4.01 -2.40 13.48
N GLY A 126 -3.45 -1.47 14.24
CA GLY A 126 -2.01 -1.20 14.26
C GLY A 126 -1.58 -0.16 13.22
N THR A 127 -0.27 -0.10 13.00
CA THR A 127 0.39 0.97 12.24
C THR A 127 1.58 0.41 11.48
N LEU A 128 1.69 0.77 10.21
CA LEU A 128 2.83 0.45 9.35
C LEU A 128 3.56 1.73 8.97
N THR A 129 4.89 1.70 9.01
CA THR A 129 5.69 2.72 8.32
C THR A 129 5.95 2.29 6.91
N THR A 130 5.79 3.25 6.00
CA THR A 130 6.18 3.16 4.61
C THR A 130 7.43 3.99 4.38
N MET A 131 8.42 3.43 3.69
CA MET A 131 9.65 4.12 3.32
C MET A 131 9.88 4.01 1.81
N THR A 132 10.28 5.12 1.18
CA THR A 132 10.64 5.17 -0.24
C THR A 132 12.10 5.56 -0.40
N GLY A 133 12.92 4.66 -0.95
CA GLY A 133 14.38 4.75 -0.97
C GLY A 133 14.94 5.93 -1.76
N LYS A 134 14.21 6.44 -2.77
CA LYS A 134 14.71 7.52 -3.64
C LYS A 134 14.47 8.94 -3.10
N THR A 135 13.65 9.10 -2.07
CA THR A 135 13.23 10.44 -1.59
C THR A 135 13.19 10.60 -0.08
N GLY A 136 13.38 9.53 0.70
CA GLY A 136 13.30 9.60 2.17
C GLY A 136 11.91 9.97 2.68
N ASN A 137 10.88 9.92 1.84
CA ASN A 137 9.51 10.15 2.27
C ASN A 137 9.07 8.94 3.08
N ALA A 138 8.97 9.14 4.39
CA ALA A 138 8.31 8.25 5.31
C ALA A 138 6.84 8.67 5.46
N GLY A 139 5.95 7.71 5.44
CA GLY A 139 4.53 7.92 5.75
C GLY A 139 4.00 6.74 6.53
N ASP A 140 2.91 6.93 7.27
CA ASP A 140 2.32 5.86 8.06
C ASP A 140 0.99 5.40 7.45
N LEU A 141 0.75 4.09 7.46
CA LEU A 141 -0.55 3.49 7.19
C LEU A 141 -1.18 3.08 8.52
N LYS A 142 -2.45 3.41 8.71
CA LYS A 142 -3.21 3.15 9.92
C LYS A 142 -4.41 2.26 9.62
N ALA A 143 -5.18 1.93 10.65
CA ALA A 143 -6.46 1.25 10.49
C ALA A 143 -7.33 1.98 9.45
N GLY A 144 -7.79 1.23 8.44
CA GLY A 144 -8.57 1.73 7.31
C GLY A 144 -7.76 2.04 6.05
N ASP A 145 -6.44 2.08 6.15
CA ASP A 145 -5.56 2.11 4.99
C ASP A 145 -5.29 0.70 4.45
N PHE A 146 -4.71 0.63 3.26
CA PHE A 146 -4.31 -0.62 2.63
C PHE A 146 -2.99 -0.46 1.88
N CYS A 147 -2.36 -1.59 1.53
CA CYS A 147 -1.15 -1.64 0.71
C CYS A 147 -1.21 -2.76 -0.33
N GLY A 148 -0.20 -2.81 -1.21
CA GLY A 148 -0.20 -3.68 -2.39
C GLY A 148 -1.04 -3.14 -3.55
N GLU A 149 -1.21 -1.82 -3.62
CA GLU A 149 -2.01 -1.12 -4.65
C GLU A 149 -1.60 -1.47 -6.08
N GLU A 150 -0.34 -1.86 -6.27
CA GLU A 150 0.25 -2.31 -7.52
C GLU A 150 -0.47 -3.55 -8.09
N LEU A 151 -0.92 -4.45 -7.22
CA LEU A 151 -1.64 -5.66 -7.62
C LEU A 151 -2.98 -5.38 -8.25
N PHE A 152 -3.61 -4.27 -7.89
CA PHE A 152 -4.93 -3.93 -8.42
C PHE A 152 -4.85 -3.62 -9.91
N ALA A 153 -3.92 -2.77 -10.33
CA ALA A 153 -3.73 -2.45 -11.74
C ALA A 153 -3.28 -3.68 -12.55
N TRP A 154 -2.41 -4.51 -11.97
CA TRP A 154 -1.99 -5.78 -12.57
C TRP A 154 -3.17 -6.75 -12.77
N ALA A 155 -4.02 -6.93 -11.76
CA ALA A 155 -5.14 -7.88 -11.81
C ALA A 155 -6.24 -7.44 -12.80
N LEU A 156 -6.44 -6.13 -12.98
CA LEU A 156 -7.38 -5.61 -13.96
C LEU A 156 -6.89 -5.73 -15.41
N ASN A 157 -5.58 -5.88 -15.64
CA ASN A 157 -5.07 -6.00 -17.00
C ASN A 157 -5.27 -7.45 -17.52
N PRO A 158 -6.07 -7.66 -18.58
CA PRO A 158 -6.31 -9.00 -19.15
C PRO A 158 -5.04 -9.66 -19.69
N HIS A 159 -4.06 -8.86 -20.12
CA HIS A 159 -2.78 -9.29 -20.67
C HIS A 159 -1.66 -9.24 -19.64
N SER A 160 -1.98 -9.12 -18.36
CA SER A 160 -0.97 -9.19 -17.30
C SER A 160 -0.24 -10.52 -17.35
N SER A 161 1.09 -10.43 -17.47
CA SER A 161 2.00 -11.56 -17.37
C SER A 161 1.81 -12.29 -16.03
N THR A 162 2.34 -13.51 -15.96
CA THR A 162 2.46 -14.27 -14.71
C THR A 162 3.41 -13.62 -13.70
N SER A 163 4.22 -12.64 -14.12
CA SER A 163 5.08 -11.87 -13.22
C SER A 163 4.27 -10.89 -12.39
N LEU A 164 4.48 -10.94 -11.07
CA LEU A 164 3.89 -10.01 -10.12
C LEU A 164 4.49 -8.61 -10.26
N PRO A 165 3.72 -7.56 -9.94
CA PRO A 165 4.25 -6.21 -9.91
C PRO A 165 5.25 -6.04 -8.77
N ILE A 166 6.16 -5.08 -8.92
CA ILE A 166 7.23 -4.82 -7.95
C ILE A 166 6.78 -3.72 -6.97
N SER A 167 7.08 -3.92 -5.69
CA SER A 167 6.79 -2.96 -4.64
C SER A 167 7.61 -1.68 -4.81
N THR A 168 6.95 -0.53 -4.72
CA THR A 168 7.65 0.77 -4.80
C THR A 168 8.13 1.29 -3.44
N ARG A 169 7.93 0.54 -2.35
CA ARG A 169 8.16 1.00 -0.97
C ARG A 169 8.44 -0.16 -0.01
N THR A 170 9.22 0.13 1.01
CA THR A 170 9.41 -0.78 2.14
C THR A 170 8.32 -0.55 3.18
N LEU A 171 7.70 -1.63 3.66
CA LEU A 171 6.66 -1.65 4.69
C LEU A 171 7.17 -2.37 5.95
N ILE A 172 7.12 -1.66 7.07
CA ILE A 172 7.56 -2.18 8.37
C ILE A 172 6.46 -1.94 9.41
N ALA A 173 6.12 -2.97 10.18
CA ALA A 173 5.18 -2.85 11.27
C ALA A 173 5.77 -2.05 12.44
N GLN A 174 5.14 -0.93 12.79
CA GLN A 174 5.49 -0.15 13.98
C GLN A 174 4.87 -0.71 15.27
N THR A 175 3.72 -1.38 15.13
CA THR A 175 2.97 -2.01 16.21
C THR A 175 2.55 -3.41 15.77
N GLU A 176 1.90 -4.17 16.65
CA GLU A 176 1.22 -5.41 16.25
C GLU A 176 0.07 -5.04 15.28
N VAL A 177 0.16 -5.56 14.06
CA VAL A 177 -0.78 -5.25 12.97
C VAL A 177 -1.65 -6.46 12.67
N GLU A 178 -2.95 -6.24 12.81
CA GLU A 178 -3.98 -7.15 12.31
C GLU A 178 -4.48 -6.60 10.98
N ALA A 179 -4.48 -7.44 9.95
CA ALA A 179 -4.90 -7.06 8.61
C ALA A 179 -5.63 -8.23 7.94
N PHE A 180 -6.29 -7.95 6.82
CA PHE A 180 -6.74 -9.00 5.90
C PHE A 180 -5.91 -8.96 4.62
N ALA A 181 -5.40 -10.12 4.23
CA ALA A 181 -4.67 -10.31 3.00
C ALA A 181 -5.60 -10.80 1.88
N LEU A 182 -5.50 -10.18 0.71
CA LEU A 182 -6.09 -10.66 -0.54
C LEU A 182 -4.97 -11.00 -1.51
N ARG A 183 -4.83 -12.30 -1.82
CA ARG A 183 -3.76 -12.77 -2.69
C ARG A 183 -3.96 -12.36 -4.14
N ALA A 184 -2.87 -12.22 -4.88
CA ALA A 184 -2.86 -11.87 -6.29
C ALA A 184 -3.73 -12.81 -7.13
N ALA A 185 -3.64 -14.12 -6.90
CA ALA A 185 -4.44 -15.11 -7.63
C ALA A 185 -5.95 -14.94 -7.36
N ASP A 186 -6.31 -14.68 -6.12
CA ASP A 186 -7.70 -14.45 -5.69
C ASP A 186 -8.24 -13.15 -6.28
N LEU A 187 -7.46 -12.06 -6.24
CA LEU A 187 -7.84 -10.79 -6.85
C LEU A 187 -8.02 -10.92 -8.37
N LYS A 188 -7.11 -11.62 -9.06
CA LYS A 188 -7.19 -11.86 -10.50
C LYS A 188 -8.41 -12.72 -10.85
N PHE A 189 -8.74 -13.70 -10.02
CA PHE A 189 -9.98 -14.46 -10.16
C PHE A 189 -11.20 -13.54 -10.06
N VAL A 190 -11.31 -12.71 -9.03
CA VAL A 190 -12.46 -11.79 -8.88
C VAL A 190 -12.51 -10.79 -10.03
N ALA A 191 -11.37 -10.22 -10.45
CA ALA A 191 -11.29 -9.32 -11.60
C ALA A 191 -11.79 -9.97 -12.91
N SER A 192 -11.58 -11.28 -13.08
CA SER A 192 -12.08 -11.99 -14.27
C SER A 192 -13.60 -12.20 -14.25
N GLN A 193 -14.20 -12.34 -13.07
CA GLN A 193 -15.63 -12.66 -12.91
C GLN A 193 -16.51 -11.40 -12.81
N PHE A 194 -15.98 -10.33 -12.22
CA PHE A 194 -16.76 -9.14 -11.88
C PHE A 194 -16.36 -7.95 -12.76
N ARG A 195 -17.13 -7.71 -13.84
CA ARG A 195 -16.94 -6.56 -14.75
C ARG A 195 -16.97 -5.21 -14.03
N ARG A 196 -17.67 -5.10 -12.88
CA ARG A 196 -17.74 -3.87 -12.09
C ARG A 196 -16.39 -3.42 -11.54
N LEU A 197 -15.45 -4.34 -11.30
CA LEU A 197 -14.06 -3.99 -10.94
C LEU A 197 -13.35 -3.20 -12.06
N HIS A 198 -13.75 -3.43 -13.31
CA HIS A 198 -13.25 -2.70 -14.49
C HIS A 198 -13.99 -1.39 -14.75
N SER A 199 -15.00 -1.06 -13.94
CA SER A 199 -15.71 0.21 -14.11
C SER A 199 -14.78 1.39 -13.81
N LYS A 200 -14.92 2.45 -14.60
CA LYS A 200 -14.17 3.70 -14.38
C LYS A 200 -14.44 4.24 -12.98
N GLU A 201 -15.70 4.21 -12.54
CA GLU A 201 -16.10 4.66 -11.20
C GLU A 201 -15.29 3.96 -10.11
N PHE A 202 -15.21 2.63 -10.16
CA PHE A 202 -14.48 1.87 -9.15
C PHE A 202 -12.97 2.11 -9.21
N GLN A 203 -12.40 2.22 -10.41
CA GLN A 203 -11.00 2.57 -10.59
C GLN A 203 -10.67 3.96 -10.03
N HIS A 204 -11.57 4.94 -10.21
CA HIS A 204 -11.40 6.27 -9.62
C HIS A 204 -11.45 6.21 -8.09
N ILE A 205 -12.36 5.42 -7.52
CA ILE A 205 -12.43 5.19 -6.07
C ILE A 205 -11.13 4.57 -5.57
N PHE A 206 -10.65 3.51 -6.23
CA PHE A 206 -9.39 2.87 -5.89
C PHE A 206 -8.21 3.86 -5.90
N ARG A 207 -8.07 4.61 -7.00
CA ARG A 207 -7.03 5.64 -7.18
C ARG A 207 -7.14 6.74 -6.13
N PHE A 208 -8.36 7.10 -5.71
CA PHE A 208 -8.57 8.11 -4.70
C PHE A 208 -8.07 7.66 -3.32
N TYR A 209 -8.27 6.39 -2.95
CA TYR A 209 -7.83 5.89 -1.64
C TYR A 209 -6.36 5.46 -1.61
N SER A 210 -5.80 5.04 -2.74
CA SER A 210 -4.39 4.65 -2.91
C SER A 210 -3.39 5.74 -2.47
N LEU A 211 -2.45 5.37 -1.61
CA LEU A 211 -1.38 6.28 -1.18
C LEU A 211 -0.41 6.58 -2.33
N GLN A 212 -0.17 5.63 -3.23
CA GLN A 212 0.70 5.85 -4.39
C GLN A 212 0.13 6.91 -5.33
N TRP A 213 -1.16 6.82 -5.65
CA TRP A 213 -1.82 7.79 -6.52
C TRP A 213 -1.91 9.18 -5.88
N LYS A 214 -2.19 9.27 -4.57
CA LYS A 214 -2.12 10.53 -3.81
C LYS A 214 -0.72 11.14 -3.87
N THR A 215 0.31 10.33 -3.62
CA THR A 215 1.71 10.77 -3.64
C THR A 215 2.14 11.23 -5.02
N TRP A 216 1.77 10.47 -6.06
CA TRP A 216 2.05 10.82 -7.45
C TRP A 216 1.35 12.14 -7.84
N ALA A 217 0.06 12.28 -7.53
CA ALA A 217 -0.70 13.50 -7.83
C ALA A 217 -0.10 14.72 -7.12
N ALA A 218 0.24 14.61 -5.83
CA ALA A 218 0.91 15.66 -5.08
C ALA A 218 2.25 16.05 -5.73
N ARG A 219 3.10 15.08 -6.07
CA ARG A 219 4.38 15.34 -6.75
C ARG A 219 4.20 15.99 -8.11
N ARG A 220 3.17 15.59 -8.86
CA ARG A 220 2.83 16.16 -10.18
C ARG A 220 2.44 17.64 -10.04
N ILE A 221 1.55 17.95 -9.10
CA ILE A 221 1.14 19.32 -8.78
C ILE A 221 2.35 20.15 -8.33
N GLN A 222 3.17 19.62 -7.42
CA GLN A 222 4.40 20.27 -6.95
C GLN A 222 5.36 20.56 -8.10
N ALA A 223 5.58 19.62 -9.03
CA ALA A 223 6.46 19.83 -10.17
C ALA A 223 5.94 20.93 -11.12
N VAL A 224 4.63 20.96 -11.38
CA VAL A 224 4.00 22.02 -12.20
C VAL A 224 4.11 23.37 -11.50
N TRP A 225 3.83 23.44 -10.20
CA TRP A 225 3.93 24.66 -9.41
C TRP A 225 5.37 25.20 -9.36
N ARG A 226 6.38 24.33 -9.15
CA ARG A 226 7.79 24.72 -9.20
C ARG A 226 8.16 25.31 -10.56
N ARG A 227 7.74 24.69 -11.67
CA ARG A 227 7.99 25.22 -13.03
C ARG A 227 7.30 26.57 -13.24
N TYR A 228 6.09 26.75 -12.75
CA TYR A 228 5.39 28.04 -12.82
C TYR A 228 6.11 29.11 -12.00
N TYR A 229 6.51 28.78 -10.77
CA TYR A 229 7.20 29.70 -9.87
C TYR A 229 8.58 30.10 -10.43
N GLU A 230 9.35 29.14 -10.96
CA GLU A 230 10.63 29.40 -11.65
C GLU A 230 10.43 30.35 -12.83
N LYS A 231 9.41 30.14 -13.67
CA LYS A 231 9.09 31.05 -14.78
C LYS A 231 8.70 32.44 -14.30
N LYS A 232 7.93 32.55 -13.22
CA LYS A 232 7.53 33.85 -12.65
C LYS A 232 8.73 34.59 -12.07
N LEU A 233 9.62 33.89 -11.37
CA LEU A 233 10.85 34.45 -10.81
C LEU A 233 11.80 34.94 -11.92
N TYR A 234 11.95 34.14 -12.99
CA TYR A 234 12.76 34.52 -14.15
C TYR A 234 12.25 35.80 -14.83
N LYS A 235 10.93 35.92 -15.05
CA LYS A 235 10.31 37.14 -15.57
C LYS A 235 10.56 38.34 -14.67
N SER A 236 10.37 38.19 -13.36
CA SER A 236 10.60 39.29 -12.40
C SER A 236 12.06 39.72 -12.34
N LEU A 237 13.00 38.79 -12.51
CA LEU A 237 14.44 39.08 -12.55
C LEU A 237 14.78 39.84 -13.83
N HIS A 238 14.28 39.37 -14.98
CA HIS A 238 14.48 40.02 -16.27
C HIS A 238 13.93 41.45 -16.29
N GLU A 239 12.71 41.67 -15.79
CA GLU A 239 12.12 43.00 -15.66
C GLU A 239 12.93 43.91 -14.70
N ALA A 240 13.62 43.36 -13.70
CA ALA A 240 14.49 44.14 -12.81
C ALA A 240 15.84 44.48 -13.47
N GLU A 241 16.41 43.55 -14.24
CA GLU A 241 17.61 43.76 -15.03
C GLU A 241 17.37 44.85 -16.09
N ASP A 242 16.25 44.79 -16.83
CA ASP A 242 15.89 45.80 -17.83
C ASP A 242 15.77 47.20 -17.19
N ARG A 243 15.10 47.30 -16.03
CA ARG A 243 15.00 48.57 -15.28
C ARG A 243 16.37 49.11 -14.85
N LEU A 244 17.30 48.23 -14.47
CA LEU A 244 18.66 48.64 -14.10
C LEU A 244 19.46 49.09 -15.33
N GLN A 245 19.32 48.39 -16.46
CA GLN A 245 19.95 48.79 -17.72
C GLN A 245 19.44 50.15 -18.20
N ASP A 246 18.13 50.39 -18.15
CA ASP A 246 17.52 51.67 -18.47
C ASP A 246 18.03 52.80 -17.56
N ALA A 247 18.15 52.54 -16.25
CA ALA A 247 18.70 53.50 -15.30
C ALA A 247 20.18 53.82 -15.58
N VAL A 248 20.99 52.81 -15.90
CA VAL A 248 22.40 52.99 -16.26
C VAL A 248 22.54 53.76 -17.58
N ILE A 249 21.69 53.50 -18.58
CA ILE A 249 21.67 54.26 -19.85
C ILE A 249 21.27 55.72 -19.61
N TYR A 250 20.33 55.96 -18.69
CA TYR A 250 19.89 57.30 -18.31
C TYR A 250 20.97 58.07 -17.54
N GLU A 251 21.71 57.41 -16.64
CA GLU A 251 22.84 58.00 -15.91
C GLU A 251 24.10 58.18 -16.78
N ALA A 252 24.32 57.31 -17.77
CA ALA A 252 25.52 57.32 -18.62
C ALA A 252 25.47 58.30 -19.80
N GLY A 253 24.37 59.06 -19.99
CA GLY A 253 24.31 60.14 -20.98
C GLY A 253 24.66 59.69 -22.41
N THR A 254 23.76 58.96 -23.06
CA THR A 254 23.78 58.66 -24.51
C THR A 254 25.15 58.23 -25.09
N SER A 255 25.46 56.94 -25.04
CA SER A 255 26.11 56.28 -26.18
C SER A 255 25.60 54.84 -26.30
N LYS A 256 25.05 54.51 -27.47
CA LYS A 256 24.47 53.21 -27.77
C LYS A 256 25.60 52.19 -27.91
N PHE A 257 25.65 51.20 -27.02
CA PHE A 257 26.35 49.94 -27.25
C PHE A 257 25.32 48.86 -27.54
N GLU A 258 25.29 48.38 -28.79
CA GLU A 258 24.58 47.16 -29.15
C GLU A 258 25.31 45.96 -28.55
N HIS A 259 24.58 45.12 -27.80
CA HIS A 259 25.08 43.84 -27.33
C HIS A 259 24.13 42.74 -27.79
N ASN A 260 24.53 42.01 -28.84
CA ASN A 260 24.08 40.65 -29.09
C ASN A 260 24.79 39.74 -28.07
N ASP A 261 24.07 38.87 -27.37
CA ASP A 261 23.96 37.46 -27.77
C ASP A 261 23.29 36.58 -26.69
N GLU A 262 22.63 35.54 -27.20
CA GLU A 262 22.00 34.38 -26.60
C GLU A 262 22.35 34.03 -25.14
N ARG A 263 21.38 34.18 -24.23
CA ARG A 263 21.39 33.47 -22.93
C ARG A 263 20.22 32.49 -22.84
N LYS A 264 20.48 31.25 -23.27
CA LYS A 264 19.59 30.10 -23.00
C LYS A 264 19.52 29.89 -21.49
N ALA A 265 18.31 29.98 -20.93
CA ALA A 265 18.03 29.58 -19.56
C ALA A 265 18.51 28.14 -19.29
N PRO A 266 19.11 27.85 -18.13
CA PRO A 266 19.53 26.49 -17.80
C PRO A 266 18.30 25.58 -17.74
N LYS A 267 18.19 24.65 -18.70
CA LYS A 267 17.18 23.57 -18.68
C LYS A 267 17.54 22.59 -17.57
N ARG A 268 17.18 22.88 -16.32
CA ARG A 268 17.10 21.85 -15.31
C ARG A 268 15.86 21.01 -15.64
N LEU A 269 16.05 19.91 -16.37
CA LEU A 269 14.99 18.91 -16.56
C LEU A 269 14.68 18.34 -15.17
N LEU A 270 13.71 18.92 -14.47
CA LEU A 270 13.04 18.23 -13.38
C LEU A 270 12.34 17.03 -14.02
N LEU A 271 13.01 15.87 -13.95
CA LEU A 271 12.44 14.56 -14.24
C LEU A 271 11.11 14.48 -13.52
N LEU A 272 10.05 14.37 -14.31
CA LEU A 272 8.73 14.18 -13.77
C LEU A 272 8.72 12.85 -13.01
N PRO A 273 8.00 12.75 -11.87
CA PRO A 273 7.76 11.47 -11.26
C PRO A 273 7.19 10.54 -12.33
N GLN A 274 7.78 9.35 -12.47
CA GLN A 274 7.21 8.33 -13.35
C GLN A 274 5.76 8.11 -12.93
N LYS A 275 4.88 8.13 -13.93
CA LYS A 275 3.48 7.79 -13.75
C LYS A 275 3.43 6.34 -13.25
N PRO A 276 2.69 6.02 -12.18
CA PRO A 276 2.39 4.65 -11.84
C PRO A 276 1.80 3.97 -13.07
N ASP A 277 2.15 2.70 -13.29
CA ASP A 277 1.64 1.95 -14.43
C ASP A 277 0.12 2.01 -14.41
N GLU A 278 -0.44 2.52 -15.51
CA GLU A 278 -1.88 2.48 -15.70
C GLU A 278 -2.27 1.12 -16.26
N PRO A 279 -3.40 0.53 -15.80
CA PRO A 279 -4.03 -0.54 -16.54
C PRO A 279 -4.22 -0.07 -17.98
N ASN A 280 -3.89 -0.91 -18.97
CA ASN A 280 -4.14 -0.57 -20.36
C ASN A 280 -5.67 -0.53 -20.56
N TYR A 281 -6.22 0.66 -20.83
CA TYR A 281 -7.66 0.91 -20.86
C TYR A 281 -8.30 0.79 -22.24
N ASN A 282 -7.54 0.36 -23.25
CA ASN A 282 -8.08 0.13 -24.58
C ASN A 282 -8.66 -1.28 -24.66
N GLY A 283 -9.93 -1.39 -24.28
CA GLY A 283 -10.80 -2.45 -24.78
C GLY A 283 -11.29 -2.13 -26.19
N GLU A 284 -10.37 -1.84 -27.10
CA GLU A 284 -10.62 -1.95 -28.54
C GLU A 284 -9.77 -3.12 -29.03
N ASP A 285 -10.32 -4.31 -28.89
CA ASP A 285 -10.35 -5.33 -29.93
C ASP A 285 -11.23 -6.49 -29.46
N TYR A 286 -12.28 -6.73 -30.27
CA TYR A 286 -13.43 -7.65 -30.16
C TYR A 286 -14.68 -7.14 -29.41
#